data_AF-A0A1M7PFQ9-F1
#
_entry.id   AF-A0A1M7PFQ9-F1
#
_cell.length_a   1.000
_cell.length_b   1.000
_cell.length_c   1.000
_cell.angle_alpha   90.00
_cell.angle_beta   90.00
_cell.angle_gamma   90.00
#
_symmetry.space_group_name_H-M   'P 1'
#
loop_
_entity.id
_entity.type
_entity.pdbx_description
1 polymer ?
#
loop_
_entity_poly.entity_id
_entity_poly.type
_entity_poly.pdbx_seq_one_letter_code
_entity_poly.pdbx_strand_id
1 'polypeptide(L)'
;MTEAGQESDVLARNDEGPEMRILVRNDLCQGHAQCNAQAPEIYPLDADGFIDVPTDTPVLPGQEAAARLGAGACPERALQVG
;
A
#
# COMPACT_ATOMS: atom_id res chain seq x y z
N MET A 1 49.01 14.87 2.02
CA MET A 1 49.44 13.80 2.94
C MET A 1 49.12 14.35 4.33
N THR A 2 48.15 13.92 5.11
CA THR A 2 47.20 12.79 5.12
C THR A 2 46.18 13.19 6.22
N GLU A 3 44.86 13.09 6.02
CA GLU A 3 43.90 12.23 6.78
C GLU A 3 42.64 13.11 7.01
N ALA A 4 41.46 12.78 6.46
CA ALA A 4 40.52 11.73 6.87
C ALA A 4 39.87 12.01 8.24
N GLY A 5 38.53 12.10 8.28
CA GLY A 5 37.77 12.12 9.53
C GLY A 5 36.40 12.78 9.50
N GLN A 6 35.53 12.43 8.54
CA GLN A 6 34.09 12.65 8.63
C GLN A 6 33.50 11.60 9.59
N GLU A 7 33.34 11.92 10.87
CA GLU A 7 32.64 11.04 11.81
C GLU A 7 31.79 11.87 12.79
N SER A 8 30.46 11.82 12.58
CA SER A 8 29.34 12.18 13.48
C SER A 8 28.09 12.25 12.57
N ASP A 9 27.55 11.14 12.07
CA ASP A 9 26.64 10.27 12.84
C ASP A 9 25.79 11.05 13.85
N VAL A 10 24.72 11.73 13.40
CA VAL A 10 23.37 11.87 14.04
C VAL A 10 22.44 12.63 13.07
N LEU A 11 22.12 12.06 11.91
CA LEU A 11 20.90 12.41 11.15
C LEU A 11 20.26 11.12 10.60
N ALA A 12 20.12 10.14 11.47
CA ALA A 12 19.27 8.98 11.25
C ALA A 12 17.80 9.37 11.46
N ARG A 13 17.16 10.02 10.46
CA ARG A 13 15.70 10.19 10.36
C ARG A 13 15.24 10.44 8.92
N ASN A 14 15.40 9.46 8.04
CA ASN A 14 14.49 9.37 6.89
C ASN A 14 13.53 8.22 7.17
N ASP A 15 12.56 8.55 8.02
CA ASP A 15 11.24 7.94 8.09
C ASP A 15 10.49 8.27 6.78
N GLU A 16 11.06 7.91 5.63
CA GLU A 16 10.40 8.07 4.34
C GLU A 16 9.64 6.77 4.10
N GLY A 17 8.54 6.63 4.86
CA GLY A 17 7.53 5.64 4.55
C GLY A 17 7.11 5.80 3.07
N PRO A 18 6.68 4.72 2.42
CA PRO A 18 6.33 4.76 1.01
C PRO A 18 5.29 5.87 0.76
N GLU A 19 5.50 6.63 -0.32
CA GLU A 19 4.70 7.82 -0.67
C GLU A 19 3.21 7.51 -0.91
N MET A 20 2.81 6.23 -0.96
CA MET A 20 1.43 5.80 -1.09
C MET A 20 1.11 4.65 -0.14
N ARG A 21 -0.07 4.74 0.47
CA ARG A 21 -0.62 3.71 1.36
C ARG A 21 -2.02 3.32 0.95
N ILE A 22 -2.43 2.12 1.33
CA ILE A 22 -3.77 1.58 1.11
C ILE A 22 -4.58 1.75 2.39
N LEU A 23 -5.70 2.45 2.30
CA LEU A 23 -6.69 2.54 3.36
C LEU A 23 -7.86 1.61 3.03
N VAL A 24 -8.23 0.77 4.01
CA VAL A 24 -9.27 -0.25 3.86
C VAL A 24 -10.39 0.00 4.85
N ARG A 25 -11.62 0.07 4.33
CA ARG A 25 -12.86 0.15 5.11
C ARG A 25 -13.60 -1.18 4.99
N ASN A 26 -13.25 -2.13 5.86
CA ASN A 26 -13.79 -3.48 5.82
C ASN A 26 -15.32 -3.52 6.00
N ASP A 27 -15.88 -2.56 6.73
CA ASP A 27 -17.33 -2.38 6.92
C ASP A 27 -18.09 -2.09 5.61
N LEU A 28 -17.40 -1.56 4.59
CA LEU A 28 -17.95 -1.32 3.26
C LEU A 28 -17.69 -2.47 2.28
N CYS A 29 -16.82 -3.43 2.62
CA CYS A 29 -16.49 -4.51 1.71
C CYS A 29 -17.67 -5.49 1.60
N GLN A 30 -18.14 -5.75 0.38
CA GLN A 30 -19.26 -6.66 0.09
C GLN A 30 -18.83 -7.89 -0.75
N GLY A 31 -17.52 -8.20 -0.79
CA GLY A 31 -17.02 -9.42 -1.46
C GLY A 31 -17.11 -9.44 -3.00
N HIS A 32 -17.12 -8.27 -3.66
CA HIS A 32 -17.21 -8.19 -5.14
C HIS A 32 -15.96 -8.68 -5.89
N ALA A 33 -14.83 -8.86 -5.20
CA ALA A 33 -13.54 -9.30 -5.76
C ALA A 33 -12.94 -8.46 -6.91
N GLN A 34 -13.52 -7.30 -7.24
CA GLN A 34 -13.05 -6.47 -8.37
C GLN A 34 -11.66 -5.87 -8.16
N CYS A 35 -11.29 -5.55 -6.92
CA CYS A 35 -9.93 -5.08 -6.60
C CYS A 35 -8.89 -6.17 -6.89
N ASN A 36 -9.15 -7.40 -6.47
CA ASN A 36 -8.29 -8.55 -6.73
C ASN A 36 -8.23 -8.88 -8.24
N ALA A 37 -9.35 -8.80 -8.95
CA ALA A 37 -9.36 -9.04 -10.39
C ALA A 37 -8.47 -8.07 -11.19
N GLN A 38 -8.29 -6.83 -10.69
CA GLN A 38 -7.47 -5.81 -11.36
C GLN A 38 -6.01 -5.78 -10.91
N ALA A 39 -5.73 -6.07 -9.64
CA ALA A 39 -4.40 -6.07 -9.07
C ALA A 39 -4.27 -7.15 -7.99
N PRO A 40 -4.22 -8.44 -8.40
CA PRO A 40 -4.26 -9.57 -7.47
C PRO A 40 -3.03 -9.63 -6.56
N GLU A 41 -1.90 -9.05 -6.98
CA GLU A 41 -0.69 -8.97 -6.16
C GLU A 41 -0.75 -7.90 -5.05
N ILE A 42 -1.72 -6.98 -5.12
CA ILE A 42 -1.88 -5.88 -4.14
C ILE A 42 -3.09 -6.11 -3.25
N TYR A 43 -4.16 -6.68 -3.80
CA TYR A 43 -5.44 -6.87 -3.11
C TYR A 43 -5.79 -8.35 -2.99
N PRO A 44 -5.05 -9.15 -2.21
CA PRO A 44 -5.44 -10.51 -1.89
C PRO A 44 -6.81 -10.55 -1.21
N LEU A 45 -7.51 -11.66 -1.39
CA LEU A 45 -8.78 -11.94 -0.73
C LEU A 45 -8.60 -13.06 0.28
N ASP A 46 -9.40 -13.03 1.34
CA ASP A 46 -9.51 -14.13 2.28
C ASP A 46 -10.32 -15.31 1.69
N ALA A 47 -10.52 -16.36 2.49
CA ALA A 47 -11.26 -17.54 2.07
C ALA A 47 -12.75 -17.28 1.78
N ASP A 48 -13.31 -16.20 2.31
CA ASP A 48 -14.71 -15.79 2.14
C ASP A 48 -14.88 -14.78 0.99
N GLY A 49 -13.79 -14.36 0.35
CA GLY A 49 -13.79 -13.44 -0.80
C GLY A 49 -13.78 -11.96 -0.42
N PHE A 50 -13.49 -11.62 0.84
CA PHE A 50 -13.33 -10.25 1.30
C PHE A 50 -11.87 -9.80 1.18
N ILE A 51 -11.67 -8.49 1.17
CA ILE A 51 -10.32 -7.93 1.10
C ILE A 51 -9.49 -8.31 2.33
N ASP A 52 -8.32 -8.93 2.10
CA ASP A 52 -7.37 -9.35 3.14
C ASP A 52 -6.11 -8.47 3.13
N VAL A 53 -6.32 -7.15 3.10
CA VAL A 53 -5.26 -6.15 3.20
C VAL A 53 -5.48 -5.34 4.47
N PRO A 54 -4.50 -5.26 5.38
CA PRO A 54 -4.58 -4.35 6.51
C PRO A 54 -4.72 -2.90 6.06
N THR A 55 -5.51 -2.10 6.77
CA THR A 55 -5.50 -0.65 6.55
C THR A 55 -4.11 -0.08 6.85
N ASP A 56 -3.75 1.01 6.18
CA ASP A 56 -2.44 1.67 6.28
C ASP A 56 -1.27 0.83 5.70
N THR A 57 -1.58 -0.09 4.78
CA THR A 57 -0.57 -0.94 4.12
C THR A 57 0.26 -0.11 3.14
N PRO A 58 1.60 -0.15 3.22
CA PRO A 58 2.48 0.51 2.27
C PRO A 58 2.34 -0.05 0.85
N VAL A 59 2.27 0.83 -0.17
CA VAL A 59 2.43 0.44 -1.57
C VAL A 59 3.90 0.48 -1.93
N LEU A 60 4.42 -0.60 -2.54
CA LEU A 60 5.82 -0.64 -2.93
C LEU A 60 6.07 0.26 -4.15
N PRO A 61 7.29 0.84 -4.28
CA PRO A 61 7.67 1.61 -5.46
C PRO A 61 7.45 0.81 -6.75
N GLY A 62 6.78 1.43 -7.72
CA GLY A 62 6.42 0.81 -9.00
C GLY A 62 5.07 0.07 -9.01
N GLN A 63 4.39 -0.05 -7.87
CA GLN A 63 3.06 -0.67 -7.77
C GLN A 63 1.92 0.37 -7.68
N GLU A 64 2.22 1.67 -7.73
CA GLU A 64 1.26 2.76 -7.50
C GLU A 64 0.13 2.76 -8.52
N ALA A 65 0.43 2.46 -9.79
CA ALA A 65 -0.58 2.39 -10.84
C ALA A 65 -1.57 1.23 -10.61
N ALA A 66 -1.05 0.05 -10.25
CA ALA A 66 -1.85 -1.13 -9.94
C ALA A 66 -2.67 -0.91 -8.66
N ALA A 67 -2.10 -0.25 -7.64
CA ALA A 67 -2.82 0.12 -6.42
C ALA A 67 -4.00 1.06 -6.73
N ARG A 68 -3.78 2.12 -7.52
CA ARG A 68 -4.85 3.03 -7.96
C ARG A 68 -5.93 2.29 -8.76
N LEU A 69 -5.54 1.39 -9.65
CA LEU A 69 -6.46 0.62 -10.49
C LEU A 69 -7.35 -0.31 -9.64
N GLY A 70 -6.74 -1.12 -8.76
CA GLY A 70 -7.47 -2.05 -7.91
C GLY A 70 -8.36 -1.35 -6.88
N ALA A 71 -7.90 -0.26 -6.26
CA ALA A 71 -8.75 0.54 -5.37
C ALA A 71 -9.94 1.16 -6.10
N GLY A 72 -9.72 1.71 -7.30
CA GLY A 72 -10.76 2.33 -8.12
C GLY A 72 -11.81 1.37 -8.68
N ALA A 73 -11.50 0.06 -8.72
CA ALA A 73 -12.42 -0.96 -9.20
C ALA A 73 -13.50 -1.35 -8.17
N CYS A 74 -13.33 -0.97 -6.91
CA CYS A 74 -14.28 -1.30 -5.85
C CYS A 74 -15.58 -0.49 -6.00
N PRO A 75 -16.75 -1.13 -6.28
CA PRO A 75 -18.01 -0.40 -6.43
C PRO A 75 -18.47 0.28 -5.13
N GLU A 76 -18.11 -0.31 -3.98
CA GLU A 76 -18.46 0.19 -2.65
C GLU A 76 -17.53 1.30 -2.15
N ARG A 77 -16.43 1.59 -2.87
CA ARG A 77 -15.37 2.51 -2.42
C ARG A 77 -14.82 2.15 -1.03
N ALA A 78 -14.67 0.85 -0.79
CA ALA A 78 -14.05 0.31 0.43
C ALA A 78 -12.52 0.55 0.48
N LEU A 79 -11.91 0.89 -0.66
CA LEU A 79 -10.47 1.07 -0.81
C LEU A 79 -10.15 2.51 -1.20
N GLN A 80 -9.10 3.07 -0.61
CA GLN A 80 -8.48 4.33 -1.02
C GLN A 80 -6.96 4.17 -1.06
N VAL A 81 -6.31 4.95 -1.90
CA VAL A 81 -4.84 5.01 -1.97
C VAL A 81 -4.35 6.45 -1.99
N GLY A 82 -3.31 6.74 -1.21
CA GLY A 82 -2.69 8.06 -1.12
C GLY A 82 -1.80 8.20 0.10
#